data_AF-A0A2K5DZF2-F1
#
_entry.id   AF-A0A2K5DZF2-F1
#
_cell.length_a   1.000
_cell.length_b   1.000
_cell.length_c   1.000
_cell.angle_alpha   90.00
_cell.angle_beta   90.00
_cell.angle_gamma   90.00
#
_symmetry.space_group_name_H-M   'P 1'
#
loop_
_entity.id
_entity.type
_entity.pdbx_description
1 polymer ?
#
loop_
_entity_poly.entity_id
_entity_poly.type
_entity_poly.pdbx_seq_one_letter_code
_entity_poly.pdbx_strand_id
1 'polypeptide(L)'
;MGAPRSRSPRPKGRRVRLAAVPASAVRAALGRLARSHMQGSARRTGIMTDVHRRFLQLLMTHGVLEERDVKRMQKHCYKVHDRNATIDKLEDFINNINSVLESLYIEIKRGVTEDDGRPIYALVNLATTSVSKMAMDFAENELDLFRKALELIIDSESGFASSTNILNLVDQLKGKKMKKKEAEQVLQKFVQNKWLIEKEGEFTLHGRAILEMEQYIREMYPDAAKICNICHSLLIQGQSCETCGIRMHLPCVAKYFRSNAEPRCPHCNDYWPHELPEVFDPEKEREPGISKSNKKSLRSRRH
;
A
#
# COMPACT_ATOMS: atom_id res chain seq x y z
N MET A 1 28.81 -45.48 59.83
CA MET A 1 27.40 -45.72 59.43
C MET A 1 27.10 -44.83 58.24
N GLY A 2 26.98 -45.42 57.06
CA GLY A 2 26.60 -44.72 55.84
C GLY A 2 25.09 -44.86 55.59
N ALA A 3 24.50 -43.80 55.07
CA ALA A 3 23.43 -43.84 54.09
C ALA A 3 23.29 -42.45 53.44
N PRO A 4 23.52 -42.30 52.12
CA PRO A 4 23.35 -41.05 51.40
C PRO A 4 21.93 -40.97 50.79
N ARG A 5 21.32 -39.78 50.81
CA ARG A 5 20.13 -39.44 50.01
C ARG A 5 20.20 -37.94 49.69
N SER A 6 19.91 -37.43 48.51
CA SER A 6 19.75 -37.96 47.15
C SER A 6 19.69 -36.70 46.27
N ARG A 7 20.55 -36.57 45.26
CA ARG A 7 20.57 -35.44 44.33
C ARG A 7 19.26 -35.40 43.54
N SER A 8 18.56 -34.27 43.58
CA SER A 8 17.41 -33.98 42.71
C SER A 8 17.85 -33.94 41.24
N PRO A 9 17.08 -34.50 40.28
CA PRO A 9 17.51 -34.62 38.90
C PRO A 9 17.26 -33.32 38.10
N ARG A 10 18.22 -32.96 37.24
CA ARG A 10 18.05 -32.02 36.13
C ARG A 10 16.93 -32.48 35.19
N PRO A 11 16.11 -31.59 34.61
CA PRO A 11 15.11 -31.98 33.63
C PRO A 11 15.83 -32.42 32.34
N LYS A 12 15.60 -33.68 31.95
CA LYS A 12 16.03 -34.20 30.63
C LYS A 12 15.17 -33.54 29.56
N GLY A 13 15.82 -32.85 28.63
CA GLY A 13 15.18 -32.32 27.42
C GLY A 13 14.48 -33.43 26.64
N ARG A 14 13.15 -33.34 26.56
CA ARG A 14 12.34 -34.20 25.71
C ARG A 14 12.43 -33.61 24.29
N ARG A 15 13.25 -34.23 23.42
CA ARG A 15 13.17 -33.96 21.98
C ARG A 15 11.78 -34.39 21.50
N VAL A 16 10.90 -33.42 21.26
CA VAL A 16 9.68 -33.65 20.49
C VAL A 16 10.13 -33.93 19.06
N ARG A 17 9.99 -35.18 18.61
CA ARG A 17 10.08 -35.50 17.18
C ARG A 17 8.87 -34.86 16.52
N LEU A 18 9.08 -33.80 15.75
CA LEU A 18 8.10 -33.35 14.76
C LEU A 18 7.87 -34.50 13.79
N ALA A 19 6.72 -35.15 13.89
CA ALA A 19 6.27 -36.06 12.86
C ALA A 19 6.03 -35.24 11.59
N ALA A 20 6.79 -35.54 10.53
CA ALA A 20 6.56 -34.95 9.22
C ALA A 20 5.14 -35.31 8.76
N VAL A 21 4.31 -34.29 8.55
CA VAL A 21 2.98 -34.47 7.96
C VAL A 21 3.19 -34.93 6.52
N PRO A 22 2.62 -36.09 6.10
CA PRO A 22 2.78 -36.57 4.74
C PRO A 22 2.12 -35.57 3.78
N ALA A 23 2.79 -35.29 2.65
CA ALA A 23 2.33 -34.32 1.64
C ALA A 23 0.92 -34.62 1.08
N SER A 24 0.44 -35.86 1.22
CA SER A 24 -0.93 -36.26 0.89
C SER A 24 -2.00 -35.67 1.82
N ALA A 25 -1.68 -35.45 3.10
CA ALA A 25 -2.60 -34.86 4.08
C ALA A 25 -2.75 -33.34 3.86
N VAL A 26 -1.68 -32.65 3.44
CA VAL A 26 -1.72 -31.22 3.08
C VAL A 26 -2.56 -30.99 1.82
N ARG A 27 -2.44 -31.86 0.81
CA ARG A 27 -3.29 -31.82 -0.40
C ARG A 27 -4.78 -32.05 -0.10
N ALA A 28 -5.10 -32.93 0.85
CA ALA A 28 -6.48 -33.21 1.24
C ALA A 28 -7.12 -32.06 2.04
N ALA A 29 -6.35 -31.29 2.82
CA ALA A 29 -6.82 -30.10 3.53
C ALA A 29 -7.03 -28.90 2.57
N LEU A 30 -6.11 -28.70 1.61
CA LEU A 30 -6.24 -27.68 0.56
C LEU A 30 -7.44 -27.94 -0.36
N GLY A 31 -7.77 -29.20 -0.63
CA GLY A 31 -8.94 -29.58 -1.42
C GLY A 31 -10.30 -29.36 -0.73
N ARG A 32 -10.34 -29.30 0.61
CA ARG A 32 -11.59 -29.12 1.38
C ARG A 32 -11.92 -27.66 1.69
N LEU A 33 -10.91 -26.79 1.83
CA LEU A 33 -11.12 -25.34 2.00
C LEU A 33 -11.61 -24.64 0.72
N ALA A 34 -11.40 -25.25 -0.45
CA ALA A 34 -11.88 -24.71 -1.73
C ALA A 34 -13.37 -25.00 -2.04
N ARG A 35 -14.10 -25.74 -1.18
CA ARG A 35 -15.47 -26.22 -1.47
C ARG A 35 -16.59 -25.66 -0.60
N SER A 36 -16.31 -24.79 0.39
CA SER A 36 -17.33 -24.35 1.37
C SER A 36 -17.96 -22.98 1.12
N HIS A 37 -17.71 -22.31 -0.01
CA HIS A 37 -18.38 -21.03 -0.33
C HIS A 37 -18.83 -20.93 -1.79
N MET A 38 -19.80 -21.76 -2.14
CA MET A 38 -20.63 -21.60 -3.34
C MET A 38 -22.10 -21.77 -2.92
N GLN A 39 -22.65 -20.75 -2.27
CA GLN A 39 -24.10 -20.51 -2.33
C GLN A 39 -24.31 -19.49 -3.44
N GLY A 40 -24.93 -19.98 -4.53
CA GLY A 40 -25.21 -19.21 -5.72
C GLY A 40 -26.18 -18.07 -5.45
N SER A 41 -25.66 -16.85 -5.51
CA SER A 41 -26.43 -15.71 -6.01
C SER A 41 -26.21 -15.67 -7.52
N ALA A 42 -27.28 -15.60 -8.31
CA ALA A 42 -27.22 -15.48 -9.75
C ALA A 42 -26.44 -14.21 -10.13
N ARG A 43 -25.12 -14.36 -10.34
CA ARG A 43 -24.24 -13.25 -10.69
C ARG A 43 -24.61 -12.78 -12.09
N ARG A 44 -25.01 -11.52 -12.22
CA ARG A 44 -25.03 -10.83 -13.51
C ARG A 44 -23.60 -10.87 -14.03
N THR A 45 -23.32 -11.67 -15.04
CA THR A 45 -22.04 -11.65 -15.73
C THR A 45 -21.89 -10.27 -16.35
N GLY A 46 -20.91 -9.49 -15.88
CA GLY A 46 -20.66 -8.16 -16.44
C GLY A 46 -20.42 -8.22 -17.94
N ILE A 47 -20.91 -7.22 -18.67
CA ILE A 47 -20.72 -7.15 -20.12
C ILE A 47 -19.38 -6.46 -20.39
N MET A 48 -18.47 -7.18 -21.06
CA MET A 48 -17.14 -6.68 -21.40
C MET A 48 -17.09 -6.17 -22.84
N THR A 49 -17.21 -4.86 -23.02
CA THR A 49 -17.11 -4.18 -24.32
C THR A 49 -15.69 -3.65 -24.61
N ASP A 50 -15.45 -3.14 -25.82
CA ASP A 50 -14.15 -2.58 -26.20
C ASP A 50 -13.75 -1.34 -25.40
N VAL A 51 -14.72 -0.54 -24.91
CA VAL A 51 -14.42 0.59 -24.00
C VAL A 51 -13.74 0.09 -22.72
N HIS A 52 -14.20 -1.04 -22.17
CA HIS A 52 -13.67 -1.62 -20.94
C HIS A 52 -12.29 -2.25 -21.19
N ARG A 53 -12.11 -2.95 -22.31
CA ARG A 53 -10.82 -3.55 -22.69
C ARG A 53 -9.75 -2.47 -22.90
N ARG A 54 -10.09 -1.40 -23.61
CA ARG A 54 -9.17 -0.28 -23.83
C ARG A 54 -8.83 0.44 -22.52
N PHE A 55 -9.82 0.63 -21.66
CA PHE A 55 -9.62 1.19 -20.32
C PHE A 55 -8.62 0.37 -19.49
N LEU A 56 -8.75 -0.97 -19.48
CA LEU A 56 -7.81 -1.85 -18.78
C LEU A 56 -6.40 -1.79 -19.35
N GLN A 57 -6.26 -1.78 -20.68
CA GLN A 57 -4.95 -1.62 -21.33
C GLN A 57 -4.25 -0.34 -20.87
N LEU A 58 -4.96 0.79 -20.89
CA LEU A 58 -4.40 2.07 -20.46
C LEU A 58 -4.07 2.05 -18.96
N LEU A 59 -4.95 1.50 -18.12
CA LEU A 59 -4.71 1.39 -16.68
C LEU A 59 -3.44 0.56 -16.38
N MET A 60 -3.21 -0.54 -17.10
CA MET A 60 -1.99 -1.35 -16.96
C MET A 60 -0.73 -0.60 -17.39
N THR A 61 -0.80 0.22 -18.44
CA THR A 61 0.36 1.02 -18.89
C THR A 61 0.76 2.11 -17.90
N HIS A 62 -0.22 2.73 -17.23
CA HIS A 62 0.05 3.75 -16.20
C HIS A 62 0.40 3.14 -14.84
N GLY A 63 -0.05 1.91 -14.57
CA GLY A 63 0.13 1.21 -13.30
C GLY A 63 -0.84 1.66 -12.20
N VAL A 64 -0.96 2.97 -12.00
CA VAL A 64 -1.87 3.61 -11.03
C VAL A 64 -2.30 4.97 -11.55
N LEU A 65 -3.56 5.36 -11.28
CA LEU A 65 -4.11 6.65 -11.70
C LEU A 65 -4.96 7.26 -10.59
N GLU A 66 -4.96 8.59 -10.50
CA GLU A 66 -5.88 9.33 -9.63
C GLU A 66 -7.31 9.28 -10.18
N GLU A 67 -8.32 9.41 -9.31
CA GLU A 67 -9.73 9.36 -9.71
C GLU A 67 -10.08 10.34 -10.84
N ARG A 68 -9.47 11.54 -10.84
CA ARG A 68 -9.68 12.55 -11.88
C ARG A 68 -9.22 12.04 -13.25
N ASP A 69 -8.06 11.42 -13.31
CA ASP A 69 -7.48 10.87 -14.54
C ASP A 69 -8.18 9.60 -14.98
N VAL A 70 -8.62 8.76 -14.04
CA VAL A 70 -9.46 7.59 -14.34
C VAL A 70 -10.78 8.03 -14.98
N LYS A 71 -11.46 9.06 -14.45
CA LYS A 71 -12.68 9.63 -15.06
C LYS A 71 -12.38 10.20 -16.45
N ARG A 72 -11.25 10.88 -16.63
CA ARG A 72 -10.83 11.41 -17.94
C ARG A 72 -10.59 10.27 -18.95
N MET A 73 -9.94 9.20 -18.50
CA MET A 73 -9.65 8.00 -19.29
C MET A 73 -10.92 7.24 -19.67
N GLN A 74 -11.86 7.07 -18.74
CA GLN A 74 -13.18 6.48 -19.01
C GLN A 74 -13.88 7.27 -20.14
N LYS A 75 -13.99 8.60 -19.99
CA LYS A 75 -14.59 9.46 -21.03
C LYS A 75 -13.88 9.35 -22.37
N HIS A 76 -12.55 9.24 -22.37
CA HIS A 76 -11.77 9.05 -23.59
C HIS A 76 -12.11 7.72 -24.27
N CYS A 77 -12.21 6.63 -23.52
CA CYS A 77 -12.54 5.31 -24.07
C CYS A 77 -13.93 5.29 -24.74
N TYR A 78 -14.95 5.87 -24.10
CA TYR A 78 -16.28 6.04 -24.71
C TYR A 78 -16.20 6.87 -25.98
N LYS A 79 -15.50 8.02 -25.98
CA LYS A 79 -15.36 8.86 -27.20
C LYS A 79 -14.72 8.15 -28.40
N VAL A 80 -13.88 7.15 -28.16
CA VAL A 80 -13.17 6.42 -29.22
C VAL A 80 -14.00 5.23 -29.73
N HIS A 81 -14.60 4.45 -28.83
CA HIS A 81 -15.23 3.17 -29.20
C HIS A 81 -16.77 3.20 -29.16
N ASP A 82 -17.38 4.15 -28.45
CA ASP A 82 -18.84 4.26 -28.35
C ASP A 82 -19.29 5.72 -28.11
N ARG A 83 -19.30 6.49 -29.20
CA ARG A 83 -19.55 7.95 -29.18
C ARG A 83 -20.96 8.34 -28.75
N ASN A 84 -21.92 7.41 -28.82
CA ASN A 84 -23.34 7.71 -28.61
C ASN A 84 -23.87 7.14 -27.29
N ALA A 85 -23.09 6.32 -26.58
CA ALA A 85 -23.48 5.81 -25.27
C ALA A 85 -23.37 6.89 -24.19
N THR A 86 -24.32 6.85 -23.25
CA THR A 86 -24.23 7.61 -22.00
C THR A 86 -23.08 7.09 -21.16
N ILE A 87 -22.28 8.00 -20.60
CA ILE A 87 -21.13 7.64 -19.76
C ILE A 87 -21.66 7.24 -18.38
N ASP A 88 -21.46 5.97 -18.02
CA ASP A 88 -21.84 5.43 -16.72
C ASP A 88 -21.09 6.11 -15.57
N LYS A 89 -21.66 6.07 -14.37
CA LYS A 89 -20.93 6.48 -13.16
C LYS A 89 -19.68 5.62 -13.03
N LEU A 90 -18.58 6.23 -12.59
CA LEU A 90 -17.29 5.53 -12.50
C LEU A 90 -17.37 4.26 -11.65
N GLU A 91 -18.09 4.31 -10.53
CA GLU A 91 -18.27 3.17 -9.63
C GLU A 91 -19.00 2.01 -10.32
N ASP A 92 -20.09 2.29 -11.02
CA ASP A 92 -20.85 1.28 -11.77
C ASP A 92 -20.01 0.66 -12.90
N PHE A 93 -19.24 1.50 -13.60
CA PHE A 93 -18.32 1.08 -14.65
C PHE A 93 -17.22 0.15 -14.11
N ILE A 94 -16.59 0.51 -12.99
CA ILE A 94 -15.55 -0.31 -12.35
C ILE A 94 -16.15 -1.62 -11.80
N ASN A 95 -17.32 -1.56 -11.16
CA ASN A 95 -18.00 -2.75 -10.64
C ASN A 95 -18.36 -3.73 -11.76
N ASN A 96 -18.79 -3.23 -12.92
CA ASN A 96 -19.02 -4.07 -14.10
C ASN A 96 -17.73 -4.77 -14.55
N ILE A 97 -16.61 -4.04 -14.65
CA ILE A 97 -15.31 -4.64 -15.00
C ILE A 97 -14.89 -5.69 -13.96
N ASN A 98 -14.93 -5.33 -12.68
CA ASN A 98 -14.51 -6.22 -11.58
C ASN A 98 -15.29 -7.53 -11.58
N SER A 99 -16.61 -7.50 -11.87
CA SER A 99 -17.41 -8.73 -11.97
C SER A 99 -16.91 -9.72 -13.04
N VAL A 100 -16.26 -9.23 -14.10
CA VAL A 100 -15.65 -10.07 -15.14
C VAL A 100 -14.25 -10.53 -14.70
N LEU A 101 -13.49 -9.64 -14.07
CA LEU A 101 -12.13 -9.90 -13.60
C LEU A 101 -12.06 -10.84 -12.38
N GLU A 102 -13.17 -11.03 -11.65
CA GLU A 102 -13.29 -11.99 -10.56
C GLU A 102 -12.78 -13.38 -10.95
N SER A 103 -13.05 -13.81 -12.19
CA SER A 103 -12.61 -15.11 -12.73
C SER A 103 -11.08 -15.24 -12.86
N LEU A 104 -10.37 -14.10 -12.93
CA LEU A 104 -8.93 -14.00 -13.05
C LEU A 104 -8.25 -13.70 -11.70
N TYR A 105 -9.01 -13.60 -10.61
CA TYR A 105 -8.51 -13.19 -9.29
C TYR A 105 -7.75 -11.86 -9.32
N ILE A 106 -8.18 -10.92 -10.16
CA ILE A 106 -7.66 -9.55 -10.20
C ILE A 106 -8.82 -8.58 -10.09
N GLU A 107 -8.57 -7.38 -9.55
CA GLU A 107 -9.57 -6.34 -9.45
C GLU A 107 -8.96 -4.95 -9.64
N ILE A 108 -9.77 -4.02 -10.13
CA ILE A 108 -9.48 -2.60 -10.03
C ILE A 108 -9.84 -2.18 -8.60
N LYS A 109 -8.81 -1.95 -7.79
CA LYS A 109 -8.97 -1.56 -6.39
C LYS A 109 -8.84 -0.04 -6.25
N ARG A 110 -9.75 0.56 -5.48
CA ARG A 110 -9.66 1.94 -5.04
C ARG A 110 -8.84 2.03 -3.75
N GLY A 111 -7.84 2.89 -3.73
CA GLY A 111 -7.05 3.25 -2.56
C GLY A 111 -7.09 4.74 -2.26
N VAL A 112 -6.51 5.11 -1.14
CA VAL A 112 -6.20 6.51 -0.78
C VAL A 112 -4.71 6.61 -0.51
N THR A 113 -4.07 7.69 -0.96
CA THR A 113 -2.68 7.98 -0.62
C THR A 113 -2.56 8.27 0.89
N GLU A 114 -1.43 7.90 1.49
CA GLU A 114 -1.24 8.07 2.93
C GLU A 114 -0.81 9.50 3.34
N ASP A 115 -0.32 10.31 2.39
CA ASP A 115 0.14 11.67 2.65
C ASP A 115 -1.01 12.69 2.60
N ASP A 116 -1.77 12.74 1.50
CA ASP A 116 -2.80 13.75 1.30
C ASP A 116 -4.22 13.20 1.10
N GLY A 117 -4.39 11.88 1.01
CA GLY A 117 -5.70 11.24 0.91
C GLY A 117 -6.34 11.29 -0.48
N ARG A 118 -5.56 11.54 -1.54
CA ARG A 118 -6.02 11.44 -2.92
C ARG A 118 -6.52 10.03 -3.24
N PRO A 119 -7.69 9.90 -3.90
CA PRO A 119 -8.18 8.62 -4.36
C PRO A 119 -7.40 8.14 -5.59
N ILE A 120 -6.82 6.95 -5.48
CA ILE A 120 -6.05 6.29 -6.54
C ILE A 120 -6.68 4.95 -6.91
N TYR A 121 -6.48 4.53 -8.16
CA TYR A 121 -6.96 3.25 -8.68
C TYR A 121 -5.80 2.51 -9.33
N ALA A 122 -5.69 1.21 -9.01
CA ALA A 122 -4.71 0.32 -9.60
C ALA A 122 -5.34 -1.04 -9.87
N LEU A 123 -4.78 -1.78 -10.83
CA LEU A 123 -5.13 -3.17 -11.07
C LEU A 123 -4.30 -4.07 -10.15
N VAL A 124 -4.97 -4.66 -9.16
CA VAL A 124 -4.40 -5.43 -8.07
C VAL A 124 -4.69 -6.91 -8.27
N ASN A 125 -3.71 -7.76 -7.92
CA ASN A 125 -3.89 -9.20 -7.89
C ASN A 125 -4.42 -9.61 -6.50
N LEU A 126 -5.50 -10.38 -6.46
CA LEU A 126 -6.09 -10.94 -5.24
C LEU A 126 -5.34 -12.18 -4.75
N ALA A 127 -4.47 -12.77 -5.58
CA ALA A 127 -3.59 -13.84 -5.14
C ALA A 127 -2.49 -13.29 -4.22
N THR A 128 -2.16 -14.05 -3.17
CA THR A 128 -1.15 -13.72 -2.14
C THR A 128 0.27 -13.50 -2.67
N THR A 129 0.55 -13.85 -3.94
CA THR A 129 1.87 -13.72 -4.56
C THR A 129 1.99 -12.45 -5.41
N SER A 130 1.65 -11.28 -4.86
CA SER A 130 1.74 -10.02 -5.62
C SER A 130 3.17 -9.57 -5.94
N VAL A 131 4.19 -10.13 -5.25
CA VAL A 131 5.61 -10.00 -5.63
C VAL A 131 5.87 -10.47 -7.07
N SER A 132 5.03 -11.36 -7.61
CA SER A 132 5.17 -11.88 -8.98
C SER A 132 5.13 -10.80 -10.05
N LYS A 133 4.40 -9.69 -9.85
CA LYS A 133 4.32 -8.62 -10.86
C LYS A 133 5.64 -7.85 -10.96
N MET A 134 6.23 -7.47 -9.82
CA MET A 134 7.58 -6.91 -9.81
C MET A 134 8.61 -7.92 -10.32
N ALA A 135 8.45 -9.21 -9.98
CA ALA A 135 9.38 -10.24 -10.39
C ALA A 135 9.46 -10.43 -11.92
N MET A 136 8.46 -10.00 -12.67
CA MET A 136 8.49 -9.99 -14.14
C MET A 136 9.25 -8.80 -14.73
N ASP A 137 9.26 -7.65 -14.04
CA ASP A 137 9.79 -6.38 -14.55
C ASP A 137 11.22 -6.07 -14.09
N PHE A 138 11.71 -6.80 -13.07
CA PHE A 138 12.99 -6.51 -12.40
C PHE A 138 13.86 -7.76 -12.26
N ALA A 139 15.17 -7.56 -12.32
CA ALA A 139 16.15 -8.62 -12.08
C ALA A 139 16.18 -9.04 -10.60
N GLU A 140 16.71 -10.24 -10.31
CA GLU A 140 16.72 -10.80 -8.96
C GLU A 140 17.40 -9.90 -7.92
N ASN A 141 18.51 -9.25 -8.29
CA ASN A 141 19.25 -8.32 -7.45
C ASN A 141 18.49 -6.99 -7.24
N GLU A 142 17.78 -6.49 -8.26
CA GLU A 142 16.89 -5.34 -8.14
C GLU A 142 15.74 -5.66 -7.18
N LEU A 143 15.13 -6.84 -7.28
CA LEU A 143 14.07 -7.29 -6.37
C LEU A 143 14.55 -7.43 -4.93
N ASP A 144 15.78 -7.92 -4.73
CA ASP A 144 16.37 -8.02 -3.40
C ASP A 144 16.65 -6.63 -2.81
N LEU A 145 17.06 -5.67 -3.64
CA LEU A 145 17.22 -4.28 -3.22
C LEU A 145 15.87 -3.68 -2.79
N PHE A 146 14.80 -3.94 -3.54
CA PHE A 146 13.46 -3.51 -3.15
C PHE A 146 13.02 -4.13 -1.83
N ARG A 147 13.24 -5.43 -1.61
CA ARG A 147 12.92 -6.09 -0.33
C ARG A 147 13.66 -5.46 0.85
N LYS A 148 14.96 -5.21 0.69
CA LYS A 148 15.76 -4.56 1.74
C LYS A 148 15.32 -3.11 2.01
N ALA A 149 14.96 -2.37 0.96
CA ALA A 149 14.38 -1.04 1.13
C ALA A 149 13.01 -1.10 1.84
N LEU A 150 12.17 -2.07 1.49
CA LEU A 150 10.87 -2.31 2.11
C LEU A 150 11.01 -2.64 3.60
N GLU A 151 11.96 -3.51 3.98
CA GLU A 151 12.28 -3.82 5.38
C GLU A 151 12.61 -2.55 6.18
N LEU A 152 13.52 -1.71 5.64
CA LEU A 152 13.89 -0.44 6.28
C LEU A 152 12.70 0.54 6.40
N ILE A 153 11.83 0.59 5.38
CA ILE A 153 10.65 1.47 5.38
C ILE A 153 9.62 1.02 6.42
N ILE A 154 9.36 -0.28 6.54
CA ILE A 154 8.40 -0.82 7.51
C ILE A 154 8.89 -0.59 8.94
N ASP A 155 10.17 -0.86 9.20
CA ASP A 155 10.78 -0.71 10.53
C ASP A 155 10.91 0.77 10.96
N SER A 156 11.07 1.68 10.00
CA SER A 156 11.21 3.11 10.25
C SER A 156 9.96 3.73 10.87
N GLU A 157 10.10 4.48 11.97
CA GLU A 157 8.96 5.14 12.65
C GLU A 157 8.17 6.06 11.72
N SER A 158 8.86 6.83 10.88
CA SER A 158 8.23 7.77 9.94
C SER A 158 7.65 7.10 8.69
N GLY A 159 8.02 5.85 8.41
CA GLY A 159 7.72 5.19 7.14
C GLY A 159 8.64 5.62 5.99
N PHE A 160 9.80 6.22 6.31
CA PHE A 160 10.80 6.65 5.34
C PHE A 160 12.16 6.00 5.63
N ALA A 161 12.89 5.66 4.58
CA ALA A 161 14.25 5.13 4.66
C ALA A 161 15.21 5.98 3.83
N SER A 162 16.31 6.44 4.44
CA SER A 162 17.30 7.25 3.73
C SER A 162 17.99 6.48 2.62
N SER A 163 18.30 7.16 1.51
CA SER A 163 19.11 6.63 0.41
C SER A 163 20.39 5.97 0.93
N THR A 164 21.09 6.62 1.88
CA THR A 164 22.34 6.11 2.45
C THR A 164 22.17 4.79 3.20
N ASN A 165 21.08 4.61 3.97
CA ASN A 165 20.82 3.36 4.67
C ASN A 165 20.54 2.23 3.69
N ILE A 166 19.74 2.49 2.65
CA ILE A 166 19.44 1.50 1.61
C ILE A 166 20.71 1.10 0.85
N LEU A 167 21.54 2.07 0.44
CA LEU A 167 22.75 1.83 -0.34
C LEU A 167 23.85 1.09 0.43
N ASN A 168 23.83 1.13 1.76
CA ASN A 168 24.75 0.35 2.60
C ASN A 168 24.42 -1.15 2.60
N LEU A 169 23.22 -1.53 2.15
CA LEU A 169 22.81 -2.93 2.05
C LEU A 169 23.13 -3.57 0.69
N VAL A 170 23.70 -2.80 -0.25
CA VAL A 170 24.01 -3.26 -1.62
C VAL A 170 24.98 -4.44 -1.64
N ASP A 171 25.94 -4.48 -0.72
CA ASP A 171 26.90 -5.58 -0.63
C ASP A 171 26.27 -6.89 -0.12
N GLN A 172 25.06 -6.83 0.44
CA GLN A 172 24.32 -7.97 0.98
C GLN A 172 23.24 -8.50 0.01
N LEU A 173 23.15 -7.94 -1.20
CA LEU A 173 22.14 -8.31 -2.17
C LEU A 173 22.36 -9.72 -2.70
N LYS A 174 21.26 -10.48 -2.81
CA LYS A 174 21.24 -11.75 -3.52
C LYS A 174 21.32 -11.54 -5.04
N GLY A 175 21.91 -12.49 -5.75
CA GLY A 175 22.05 -12.45 -7.21
C GLY A 175 23.32 -11.74 -7.69
N LYS A 176 23.23 -11.08 -8.85
CA LYS A 176 24.38 -10.40 -9.49
C LYS A 176 24.84 -9.20 -8.65
N LYS A 177 26.15 -9.15 -8.36
CA LYS A 177 26.77 -8.04 -7.64
C LYS A 177 26.49 -6.71 -8.35
N MET A 178 25.96 -5.76 -7.58
CA MET A 178 25.58 -4.42 -8.01
C MET A 178 26.48 -3.39 -7.33
N LYS A 179 26.77 -2.26 -8.00
CA LYS A 179 27.49 -1.13 -7.37
C LYS A 179 26.50 -0.12 -6.80
N LYS A 180 26.91 0.69 -5.80
CA LYS A 180 26.05 1.76 -5.22
C LYS A 180 25.45 2.70 -6.28
N LYS A 181 26.24 3.11 -7.27
CA LYS A 181 25.77 3.94 -8.40
C LYS A 181 24.68 3.26 -9.25
N GLU A 182 24.75 1.95 -9.41
CA GLU A 182 23.72 1.17 -10.11
C GLU A 182 22.47 1.04 -9.24
N ALA A 183 22.64 0.81 -7.93
CA ALA A 183 21.53 0.77 -6.98
C ALA A 183 20.75 2.10 -6.91
N GLU A 184 21.44 3.25 -6.96
CA GLU A 184 20.79 4.57 -7.05
C GLU A 184 19.89 4.67 -8.29
N GLN A 185 20.36 4.18 -9.45
CA GLN A 185 19.55 4.16 -10.68
C GLN A 185 18.33 3.24 -10.54
N VAL A 186 18.48 2.11 -9.86
CA VAL A 186 17.38 1.18 -9.60
C VAL A 186 16.35 1.79 -8.64
N LEU A 187 16.77 2.51 -7.61
CA LEU A 187 15.85 3.25 -6.74
C LEU A 187 15.03 4.28 -7.53
N GLN A 188 15.68 5.02 -8.42
CA GLN A 188 14.99 5.95 -9.32
C GLN A 188 14.04 5.23 -10.29
N LYS A 189 14.40 4.03 -10.77
CA LYS A 189 13.52 3.18 -11.58
C LYS A 189 12.28 2.75 -10.78
N PHE A 190 12.39 2.46 -9.48
CA PHE A 190 11.22 2.17 -8.63
C PHE A 190 10.31 3.39 -8.46
N VAL A 191 10.88 4.59 -8.33
CA VAL A 191 10.10 5.84 -8.28
C VAL A 191 9.36 6.07 -9.60
N GLN A 192 10.03 5.91 -10.74
CA GLN A 192 9.42 6.06 -12.07
C GLN A 192 8.26 5.08 -12.29
N ASN A 193 8.43 3.83 -11.84
CA ASN A 193 7.41 2.79 -11.95
C ASN A 193 6.34 2.85 -10.84
N LYS A 194 6.35 3.90 -10.01
CA LYS A 194 5.37 4.13 -8.94
C LYS A 194 5.35 3.01 -7.88
N TRP A 195 6.51 2.45 -7.57
CA TRP A 195 6.70 1.55 -6.43
C TRP A 195 7.17 2.30 -5.18
N LEU A 196 8.04 3.29 -5.35
CA LEU A 196 8.54 4.16 -4.29
C LEU A 196 8.19 5.63 -4.55
N ILE A 197 8.24 6.42 -3.50
CA ILE A 197 8.21 7.89 -3.53
C ILE A 197 9.49 8.38 -2.87
N GLU A 198 10.17 9.34 -3.48
CA GLU A 198 11.33 10.02 -2.88
C GLU A 198 10.91 11.40 -2.37
N LYS A 199 11.27 11.71 -1.11
CA LYS A 199 11.14 13.03 -0.50
C LYS A 199 12.46 13.34 0.21
N GLU A 200 13.14 14.42 -0.19
CA GLU A 200 14.38 14.91 0.46
C GLU A 200 15.51 13.86 0.60
N GLY A 201 15.63 12.93 -0.35
CA GLY A 201 16.65 11.86 -0.32
C GLY A 201 16.29 10.66 0.56
N GLU A 202 15.07 10.62 1.08
CA GLU A 202 14.45 9.46 1.72
C GLU A 202 13.35 8.86 0.84
N PHE A 203 13.14 7.55 0.99
CA PHE A 203 12.17 6.79 0.21
C PHE A 203 11.06 6.23 1.10
N THR A 204 9.84 6.25 0.60
CA THR A 204 8.67 5.57 1.18
C THR A 204 7.93 4.76 0.11
N LEU A 205 6.97 3.92 0.50
CA LEU A 205 6.16 3.18 -0.44
C LEU A 205 5.17 4.09 -1.17
N HIS A 206 5.06 3.90 -2.48
CA HIS A 206 3.99 4.51 -3.25
C HIS A 206 2.65 3.84 -2.93
N GLY A 207 1.54 4.57 -2.98
CA GLY A 207 0.19 4.02 -2.71
C GLY A 207 -0.18 2.82 -3.60
N ARG A 208 0.39 2.75 -4.81
CA ARG A 208 0.31 1.56 -5.70
C ARG A 208 0.96 0.33 -5.06
N ALA A 209 2.16 0.47 -4.50
CA ALA A 209 2.86 -0.64 -3.85
C ALA A 209 2.06 -1.14 -2.64
N ILE A 210 1.46 -0.24 -1.86
CA ILE A 210 0.59 -0.59 -0.73
C ILE A 210 -0.63 -1.37 -1.24
N LEU A 211 -1.32 -0.86 -2.28
CA LEU A 211 -2.49 -1.53 -2.86
C LEU A 211 -2.16 -2.93 -3.40
N GLU A 212 -1.02 -3.10 -4.06
CA GLU A 212 -0.60 -4.38 -4.64
C GLU A 212 -0.05 -5.35 -3.58
N MET A 213 0.66 -4.87 -2.56
CA MET A 213 1.47 -5.71 -1.66
C MET A 213 1.00 -5.72 -0.20
N GLU A 214 -0.11 -5.06 0.16
CA GLU A 214 -0.61 -5.01 1.54
C GLU A 214 -0.69 -6.40 2.19
N GLN A 215 -1.27 -7.38 1.49
CA GLN A 215 -1.38 -8.74 2.00
C GLN A 215 -0.01 -9.40 2.21
N TYR A 216 0.88 -9.27 1.21
CA TYR A 216 2.23 -9.80 1.29
C TYR A 216 3.01 -9.21 2.49
N ILE A 217 2.92 -7.89 2.69
CA ILE A 217 3.62 -7.20 3.77
C ILE A 217 3.11 -7.69 5.14
N ARG A 218 1.79 -7.82 5.32
CA ARG A 218 1.20 -8.31 6.56
C ARG A 218 1.59 -9.75 6.89
N GLU A 219 1.67 -10.61 5.88
CA GLU A 219 2.01 -12.02 6.07
C GLU A 219 3.51 -12.23 6.32
N MET A 220 4.37 -11.44 5.67
CA MET A 220 5.83 -11.58 5.78
C MET A 220 6.44 -10.83 6.97
N TYR A 221 5.82 -9.72 7.38
CA TYR A 221 6.33 -8.85 8.44
C TYR A 221 5.25 -8.58 9.52
N PRO A 222 4.65 -9.60 10.12
CA PRO A 222 3.52 -9.43 11.04
C PRO A 222 3.86 -8.60 12.28
N ASP A 223 5.11 -8.67 12.77
CA ASP A 223 5.54 -7.98 13.99
C ASP A 223 5.95 -6.51 13.74
N ALA A 224 6.35 -6.18 12.51
CA ALA A 224 6.80 -4.84 12.13
C ALA A 224 5.72 -4.02 11.42
N ALA A 225 4.75 -4.70 10.78
CA ALA A 225 3.66 -4.06 10.07
C ALA A 225 2.77 -3.24 11.02
N LYS A 226 2.69 -1.94 10.75
CA LYS A 226 1.86 -1.01 11.51
C LYS A 226 0.46 -0.98 10.91
N ILE A 227 -0.56 -0.86 11.76
CA ILE A 227 -1.96 -0.87 11.36
C ILE A 227 -2.62 0.41 11.86
N CYS A 228 -3.42 1.03 11.00
CA CYS A 228 -4.19 2.22 11.37
C CYS A 228 -5.37 1.84 12.29
N ASN A 229 -5.54 2.57 13.40
CA ASN A 229 -6.63 2.33 14.36
C ASN A 229 -8.04 2.64 13.83
N ILE A 230 -8.18 3.33 12.68
CA ILE A 230 -9.49 3.71 12.12
C ILE A 230 -9.91 2.78 10.99
N CYS A 231 -9.07 2.61 9.97
CA CYS A 231 -9.42 1.79 8.80
C CYS A 231 -8.96 0.33 8.94
N HIS A 232 -8.11 0.02 9.94
CA HIS A 232 -7.49 -1.30 10.12
C HIS A 232 -6.67 -1.78 8.91
N SER A 233 -6.30 -0.86 8.01
CA SER A 233 -5.41 -1.09 6.87
C SER A 233 -3.94 -0.97 7.27
N LEU A 234 -3.04 -1.54 6.44
CA LEU A 234 -1.60 -1.35 6.57
C LEU A 234 -1.27 0.15 6.57
N LEU A 235 -0.38 0.57 7.47
CA LEU A 235 0.07 1.94 7.64
C LEU A 235 1.58 1.98 7.44
N ILE A 236 2.04 2.75 6.44
CA ILE A 236 3.48 3.02 6.26
C ILE A 236 3.84 4.34 6.94
N GLN A 237 3.10 5.41 6.62
CA GLN A 237 3.26 6.73 7.24
C GLN A 237 1.97 7.20 7.92
N GLY A 238 2.11 7.92 9.03
CA GLY A 238 0.99 8.31 9.87
C GLY A 238 1.40 9.15 11.06
N GLN A 239 0.41 9.49 11.88
CA GLN A 239 0.61 10.11 13.18
C GLN A 239 0.39 9.07 14.28
N SER A 240 1.17 9.17 15.36
CA SER A 240 1.10 8.27 16.51
C SER A 240 0.68 9.01 17.78
N CYS A 241 -0.08 8.35 18.64
CA CYS A 241 -0.36 8.88 19.97
C CYS A 241 0.85 8.69 20.89
N GLU A 242 1.32 9.75 21.53
CA GLU A 242 2.47 9.68 22.46
C GLU A 242 2.19 8.84 23.71
N THR A 243 0.93 8.79 24.15
CA THR A 243 0.53 8.12 25.41
C THR A 243 0.34 6.61 25.25
N CYS A 244 -0.31 6.17 24.16
CA CYS A 244 -0.66 4.75 23.97
C CYS A 244 -0.06 4.12 22.71
N GLY A 245 0.62 4.88 21.85
CA GLY A 245 1.32 4.35 20.68
C GLY A 245 0.42 3.93 19.51
N ILE A 246 -0.90 4.14 19.57
CA ILE A 246 -1.76 3.87 18.40
C ILE A 246 -1.32 4.74 17.23
N ARG A 247 -1.47 4.24 16.01
CA ARG A 247 -1.13 4.97 14.79
C ARG A 247 -2.35 5.14 13.89
N MET A 248 -2.40 6.26 13.18
CA MET A 248 -3.48 6.60 12.26
C MET A 248 -2.90 7.25 10.99
N HIS A 249 -3.44 6.89 9.82
CA HIS A 249 -3.08 7.57 8.56
C HIS A 249 -3.46 9.05 8.63
N LEU A 250 -2.73 9.93 7.95
CA LEU A 250 -3.05 11.36 7.90
C LEU A 250 -4.50 11.62 7.43
N PRO A 251 -5.00 10.97 6.35
CA PRO A 251 -6.39 11.15 5.93
C PRO A 251 -7.41 10.60 6.93
N CYS A 252 -7.05 9.58 7.71
CA CYS A 252 -7.92 9.05 8.76
C CYS A 252 -8.03 10.03 9.94
N VAL A 253 -6.91 10.62 10.36
CA VAL A 253 -6.86 11.71 11.35
C VAL A 253 -7.71 12.88 10.89
N ALA A 254 -7.48 13.37 9.66
CA ALA A 254 -8.21 14.49 9.07
C ALA A 254 -9.72 14.26 9.10
N LYS A 255 -10.18 13.07 8.71
CA LYS A 255 -11.60 12.72 8.67
C LYS A 255 -12.18 12.54 10.07
N TYR A 256 -11.44 11.91 10.98
CA TYR A 256 -11.91 11.62 12.34
C TYR A 256 -12.04 12.90 13.17
N PHE A 257 -11.11 13.86 13.03
CA PHE A 257 -11.09 15.10 13.81
C PHE A 257 -11.67 16.32 13.08
N ARG A 258 -12.24 16.18 11.88
CA ARG A 258 -12.69 17.28 10.99
C ARG A 258 -13.56 18.36 11.64
N SER A 259 -14.26 18.03 12.73
CA SER A 259 -15.18 18.96 13.43
C SER A 259 -14.98 18.95 14.93
N ASN A 260 -13.83 18.48 15.41
CA ASN A 260 -13.53 18.43 16.83
C ASN A 260 -12.56 19.55 17.20
N ALA A 261 -13.03 20.49 18.04
CA ALA A 261 -12.21 21.58 18.54
C ALA A 261 -11.15 21.12 19.55
N GLU A 262 -11.36 19.97 20.19
CA GLU A 262 -10.40 19.35 21.11
C GLU A 262 -10.12 17.90 20.69
N PRO A 263 -9.15 17.69 19.79
CA PRO A 263 -8.84 16.37 19.26
C PRO A 263 -8.32 15.45 20.36
N ARG A 264 -8.99 14.31 20.57
CA ARG A 264 -8.62 13.31 21.57
C ARG A 264 -8.38 11.94 20.95
N CYS A 265 -7.36 11.25 21.43
CA CYS A 265 -7.01 9.92 20.98
C CYS A 265 -8.19 8.94 21.17
N PRO A 266 -8.62 8.21 20.12
CA PRO A 266 -9.75 7.28 20.22
C PRO A 266 -9.55 6.10 21.18
N HIS A 267 -8.30 5.82 21.60
CA HIS A 267 -7.98 4.69 22.46
C HIS A 267 -7.77 5.08 23.92
N CYS A 268 -6.96 6.11 24.21
CA CYS A 268 -6.66 6.54 25.59
C CYS A 268 -7.36 7.84 26.02
N ASN A 269 -8.10 8.49 25.11
CA ASN A 269 -8.80 9.76 25.34
C ASN A 269 -7.90 10.97 25.72
N ASP A 270 -6.59 10.82 25.56
CA ASP A 270 -5.61 11.89 25.77
C ASP A 270 -5.60 12.90 24.61
N TYR A 271 -5.05 14.10 24.80
CA TYR A 271 -4.97 15.13 23.77
C TYR A 271 -4.13 14.66 22.58
N TRP A 272 -4.57 14.95 21.35
CA TRP A 272 -3.82 14.62 20.15
C TRP A 272 -2.73 15.68 19.90
N PRO A 273 -1.44 15.32 20.01
CA PRO A 273 -0.36 16.32 20.05
C PRO A 273 -0.02 16.91 18.68
N HIS A 274 -0.47 16.28 17.60
CA HIS A 274 -0.09 16.63 16.22
C HIS A 274 -1.06 17.60 15.57
N GLU A 275 -0.54 18.38 14.61
CA GLU A 275 -1.37 19.21 13.73
C GLU A 275 -2.34 18.33 12.92
N LEU A 276 -3.61 18.75 12.86
CA LEU A 276 -4.64 18.04 12.12
C LEU A 276 -4.55 18.36 10.62
N PRO A 277 -4.37 17.35 9.75
CA PRO A 277 -4.38 17.57 8.32
C PRO A 277 -5.78 17.99 7.84
N GLU A 278 -5.84 18.78 6.77
CA GLU A 278 -7.11 19.04 6.09
C GLU A 278 -7.59 17.79 5.34
N VAL A 279 -8.90 17.57 5.32
CA VAL A 279 -9.49 16.49 4.51
C VAL A 279 -9.35 16.84 3.03
N PHE A 280 -8.86 15.88 2.24
CA PHE A 280 -8.79 16.01 0.79
C PHE A 280 -10.12 16.46 0.20
N ASP A 281 -10.08 17.55 -0.56
CA ASP A 281 -11.22 18.09 -1.28
C ASP A 281 -10.89 18.19 -2.79
N PRO A 282 -11.52 17.36 -3.63
CA PRO A 282 -11.28 17.37 -5.08
C PRO A 282 -11.76 18.66 -5.77
N GLU A 283 -12.53 19.53 -5.11
CA GLU A 283 -12.99 20.80 -5.66
C GLU A 283 -11.99 21.95 -5.43
N LYS A 284 -11.28 21.96 -4.30
CA LYS A 284 -10.21 22.94 -4.04
C LYS A 284 -9.07 22.88 -5.07
N GLU A 285 -8.81 21.70 -5.65
CA GLU A 285 -7.82 21.54 -6.73
C GLU A 285 -8.30 21.94 -8.13
N ARG A 286 -9.55 22.37 -8.28
CA ARG A 286 -10.08 22.86 -9.57
C ARG A 286 -9.84 24.34 -9.77
N GLU A 287 -9.53 25.08 -8.71
CA GLU A 287 -9.17 26.49 -8.81
C GLU A 287 -7.67 26.62 -9.11
N PRO A 288 -7.25 27.07 -10.32
CA PRO A 288 -5.88 27.50 -10.51
C PRO A 288 -5.64 28.70 -9.60
N GLY A 289 -4.62 28.59 -8.74
CA GLY A 289 -4.34 29.56 -7.68
C GLY A 289 -4.34 31.02 -8.16
N ILE A 290 -5.27 31.81 -7.63
CA ILE A 290 -5.11 33.26 -7.57
C ILE A 290 -4.02 33.50 -6.53
N SER A 291 -2.80 33.69 -7.02
CA SER A 291 -1.67 34.18 -6.24
C SER A 291 -2.06 35.49 -5.56
N LYS A 292 -2.26 35.43 -4.24
CA LYS A 292 -2.37 36.64 -3.39
C LYS A 292 -1.03 37.37 -3.48
N SER A 293 -0.98 38.36 -4.36
CA SER A 293 0.18 39.20 -4.62
C SER A 293 0.39 40.15 -3.43
N ASN A 294 1.55 39.99 -2.80
CA ASN A 294 2.31 40.89 -1.93
C ASN A 294 1.63 42.14 -1.35
N LYS A 295 1.64 42.18 0.00
CA LYS A 295 1.57 43.39 0.83
C LYS A 295 2.55 44.45 0.30
N LYS A 296 2.03 45.63 -0.04
CA LYS A 296 2.81 46.85 -0.29
C LYS A 296 3.64 47.21 0.94
N SER A 297 4.96 47.12 0.82
CA SER A 297 5.92 47.80 1.70
C SER A 297 6.05 49.26 1.23
N LEU A 298 5.39 50.18 1.95
CA LEU A 298 5.63 51.62 1.84
C LEU A 298 7.05 51.93 2.35
N ARG A 299 8.01 52.13 1.45
CA ARG A 299 9.27 52.81 1.77
C ARG A 299 9.08 54.31 1.55
N SER A 300 9.10 55.05 2.64
CA SER A 300 9.20 56.51 2.68
C SER A 300 10.55 56.95 2.09
N ARG A 301 10.53 57.79 1.05
CA ARG A 301 11.70 58.52 0.55
C ARG A 301 11.84 59.79 1.40
N ARG A 302 12.98 59.94 2.09
CA ARG A 302 13.49 61.23 2.55
C ARG A 302 14.43 61.79 1.49
N HIS A 303 14.09 62.96 0.97
CA HIS A 303 15.01 64.05 0.64
C HIS A 303 14.33 65.33 1.08
#